data_AF-A0A017T8C1-F1
#
_entry.id   AF-A0A017T8C1-F1
#
_cell.length_a   1.000
_cell.length_b   1.000
_cell.length_c   1.000
_cell.angle_alpha   90.00
_cell.angle_beta   90.00
_cell.angle_gamma   90.00
#
_symmetry.space_group_name_H-M   'P 1'
#
loop_
_entity.id
_entity.type
_entity.pdbx_description
1 polymer ?
#
loop_
_entity_poly.entity_id
_entity_poly.type
_entity_poly.pdbx_seq_one_letter_code
_entity_poly.pdbx_strand_id
1 'polypeptide(L)' 'MHYAAGAPAPTAVLVMEKRAPGYDPEGGDWEYLLVTPAGGIASRGRLLPCQRCHAEALHDHVFGVSR' A
#
# COMPACT_ATOMS: atom_id res chain seq x y z
N MET A 1 9.85 -4.28 9.13
CA MET A 1 9.88 -2.81 8.94
C MET A 1 9.46 -2.21 10.28
N HIS A 2 10.38 -1.56 10.99
CA HIS A 2 10.10 -1.01 12.32
C HIS A 2 10.02 0.51 12.19
N TYR A 3 8.84 1.06 12.46
CA TYR A 3 8.62 2.50 12.52
C TYR A 3 8.64 2.95 13.98
N ALA A 4 9.33 4.05 14.27
CA ALA A 4 9.32 4.63 15.61
C ALA A 4 7.99 5.35 15.85
N ALA A 5 7.22 4.88 16.82
CA ALA A 5 6.05 5.61 17.29
C ALA A 5 6.49 6.96 17.90
N GLY A 6 5.69 8.01 17.68
CA GLY A 6 5.96 9.34 18.24
C GLY A 6 7.08 10.13 17.54
N ALA A 7 7.48 9.74 16.32
CA ALA A 7 8.43 10.52 15.55
C ALA A 7 7.91 11.94 15.27
N PRO A 8 8.77 12.98 15.35
CA PRO A 8 8.36 14.38 15.13
C PRO A 8 8.04 14.68 13.64
N ALA A 9 8.37 13.77 12.74
CA ALA A 9 8.09 13.86 11.32
C ALA A 9 7.80 12.46 10.74
N PRO A 10 7.07 12.35 9.61
CA PRO A 10 6.87 11.09 8.92
C PRO A 10 8.20 10.46 8.53
N THR A 11 8.36 9.16 8.81
CA THR A 11 9.56 8.39 8.45
C THR A 11 9.38 7.54 7.20
N ALA A 12 8.14 7.30 6.81
CA ALA A 12 7.76 6.66 5.56
C ALA A 12 6.33 7.06 5.19
N VAL A 13 6.03 7.01 3.89
CA VAL A 13 4.68 7.10 3.35
C VAL A 13 4.38 5.80 2.61
N LEU A 14 3.25 5.19 2.92
CA LEU A 14 2.76 3.97 2.27
C LEU A 14 1.63 4.37 1.34
N VAL A 15 1.66 3.91 0.09
CA VAL A 15 0.70 4.30 -0.94
C VAL A 15 0.13 3.06 -1.61
N MET A 16 -1.13 3.15 -2.02
CA MET A 16 -1.78 2.20 -2.93
C MET A 16 -2.29 2.96 -4.15
N GLU A 17 -1.95 2.49 -5.35
CA GLU A 17 -2.40 3.05 -6.63
C GLU A 17 -3.18 1.99 -7.40
N LYS A 18 -4.42 2.30 -7.80
CA LYS A 18 -5.21 1.41 -8.65
C LYS A 18 -4.66 1.48 -10.07
N ARG A 19 -4.18 0.36 -10.59
CA ARG A 19 -3.59 0.24 -11.93
C ARG A 19 -4.65 -0.12 -12.96
N ALA A 20 -4.23 -0.11 -14.23
CA ALA A 20 -5.06 -0.59 -15.32
C ALA A 20 -5.43 -2.09 -15.13
N PRO A 21 -6.61 -2.52 -15.59
CA PRO A 21 -7.04 -3.91 -15.50
C PRO A 21 -5.99 -4.87 -16.10
N GLY A 22 -5.69 -5.96 -15.38
CA GLY A 22 -4.71 -6.97 -15.81
C GLY A 22 -3.32 -6.80 -15.22
N TYR A 23 -3.08 -5.75 -14.42
CA TYR A 23 -1.82 -5.57 -13.71
C TYR A 23 -1.62 -6.64 -12.63
N ASP A 24 -2.66 -6.87 -11.83
CA ASP A 24 -2.66 -7.89 -10.78
C ASP A 24 -4.10 -8.31 -10.45
N PRO A 25 -4.75 -9.11 -11.32
CA PRO A 25 -6.18 -9.42 -11.16
C PRO A 25 -6.54 -10.05 -9.81
N GLU A 26 -5.65 -10.86 -9.24
CA GLU A 26 -5.84 -11.47 -7.91
C GLU A 26 -5.69 -10.47 -6.76
N GLY A 27 -4.91 -9.40 -6.97
CA GLY A 27 -4.73 -8.28 -6.04
C GLY A 27 -5.64 -7.09 -6.31
N GLY A 28 -6.68 -7.25 -7.13
CA GLY A 28 -7.57 -6.18 -7.53
C GLY A 28 -6.86 -5.05 -8.26
N ASP A 29 -5.81 -5.35 -9.03
CA ASP A 29 -5.00 -4.40 -9.79
C ASP A 29 -4.39 -3.27 -8.94
N TRP A 30 -4.14 -3.51 -7.64
CA TRP A 30 -3.47 -2.55 -6.77
C TRP A 30 -1.94 -2.68 -6.86
N GLU A 31 -1.27 -1.53 -6.99
CA GLU A 31 0.16 -1.39 -6.77
C GLU A 31 0.44 -0.71 -5.43
N TYR A 32 1.37 -1.26 -4.66
CA TYR A 32 1.79 -0.75 -3.35
C TYR A 32 3.13 -0.07 -3.47
N LEU A 33 3.31 1.07 -2.78
CA LEU A 33 4.55 1.81 -2.76
C LEU A 33 4.98 2.17 -1.34
N LEU A 34 6.29 2.14 -1.13
CA LEU A 34 6.96 2.70 0.02
C LEU A 34 7.72 3.93 -0.47
N VAL A 35 7.34 5.08 0.05
CA VAL A 35 7.88 6.38 -0.33
C VAL A 35 8.66 6.94 0.85
N THR A 36 9.88 7.40 0.59
CA THR A 36 10.72 8.07 1.57
C THR A 36 10.11 9.42 1.96
N PRO A 37 10.47 10.02 3.10
CA PRO A 37 9.97 11.33 3.49
C PRO A 37 10.26 12.44 2.46
N ALA A 38 11.31 12.26 1.65
CA ALA A 38 11.69 13.18 0.58
C ALA A 38 10.94 12.94 -0.74
N GLY A 39 9.99 11.99 -0.79
CA GLY A 39 9.20 11.66 -1.98
C GLY A 39 9.84 10.63 -2.92
N GLY A 40 10.99 10.05 -2.56
CA GLY A 40 11.64 9.01 -3.36
C GLY A 40 10.94 7.66 -3.20
N ILE A 41 10.85 6.86 -4.27
CA ILE A 41 10.29 5.50 -4.19
C ILE A 41 11.36 4.55 -3.66
N ALA A 42 11.17 4.03 -2.44
CA ALA A 42 12.02 3.01 -1.85
C ALA A 42 11.66 1.60 -2.35
N SER A 43 10.38 1.35 -2.61
CA SER A 43 9.88 0.12 -3.21
C SER A 43 8.54 0.35 -3.88
N ARG A 44 8.24 -0.39 -4.96
CA ARG A 44 6.92 -0.40 -5.59
C ARG A 44 6.61 -1.76 -6.23
N GLY A 45 5.33 -2.07 -6.34
CA GLY A 45 4.84 -3.26 -7.04
C GLY A 45 3.71 -3.93 -6.28
N ARG A 46 3.47 -5.22 -6.53
CA ARG A 46 2.46 -6.01 -5.81
C ARG A 46 2.75 -6.21 -4.32
N LEU A 47 4.02 -6.10 -3.92
CA LEU A 47 4.52 -6.23 -2.54
C LEU A 47 3.71 -7.21 -1.67
N LEU A 48 4.05 -8.50 -1.77
CA LEU A 48 3.32 -9.60 -1.12
C LEU A 48 2.91 -9.36 0.34
N PRO A 49 3.74 -8.78 1.24
CA PRO A 49 3.31 -8.50 2.61
C PRO A 49 2.12 -7.54 2.70
N CYS A 50 2.04 -6.55 1.81
CA CYS A 50 0.94 -5.59 1.74
C CYS A 50 -0.31 -6.28 1.16
N GLN A 51 -0.16 -6.93 0.00
CA GLN A 51 -1.25 -7.61 -0.68
C GLN A 51 -1.95 -8.64 0.20
N ARG A 52 -1.21 -9.46 0.96
CA ARG A 52 -1.81 -10.49 1.81
C ARG A 52 -2.77 -9.93 2.85
N CYS A 53 -2.39 -8.85 3.54
CA CYS A 53 -3.27 -8.23 4.52
C CYS A 53 -4.45 -7.52 3.83
N HIS A 54 -4.18 -6.80 2.74
CA HIS A 54 -5.22 -6.08 1.99
C HIS A 54 -6.22 -7.01 1.26
N ALA A 55 -5.87 -8.26 0.99
CA ALA A 55 -6.81 -9.28 0.52
C ALA A 55 -7.95 -9.57 1.51
N GLU A 56 -7.77 -9.25 2.80
CA GLU A 56 -8.78 -9.47 3.84
C GLU A 56 -9.77 -8.29 3.97
N ALA A 57 -9.54 -7.18 3.28
CA ALA A 57 -10.45 -6.04 3.32
C ALA A 57 -11.76 -6.34 2.59
N LEU A 58 -12.88 -5.88 3.16
CA LEU A 58 -14.23 -6.19 2.65
C LEU A 58 -14.60 -5.43 1.37
N HIS A 59 -13.86 -4.39 1.00
CA HIS A 59 -14.19 -3.48 -0.10
C HIS A 59 -12.97 -3.21 -0.97
N ASP A 60 -12.85 -3.95 -2.07
CA ASP A 60 -11.81 -3.75 -3.11
C ASP A 60 -10.41 -3.53 -2.54
N HIS A 61 -10.00 -4.37 -1.58
CA HIS A 61 -8.71 -4.28 -0.89
C HIS A 61 -8.46 -3.02 -0.06
N VAL A 62 -9.50 -2.23 0.24
CA VAL A 62 -9.44 -1.00 1.05
C VAL A 62 -10.23 -1.17 2.35
N PHE A 63 -9.60 -0.86 3.48
CA PHE A 63 -10.22 -0.91 4.81
C PHE A 63 -10.98 0.39 5.13
N GLY A 64 -12.03 0.29 5.96
CA GLY A 64 -12.66 1.44 6.59
C GLY A 64 -13.58 2.28 5.70
N VAL A 65 -13.81 1.87 4.45
CA VAL A 65 -14.83 2.49 3.59
C VAL A 65 -16.21 1.95 3.96
N SER A 66 -17.16 2.85 4.21
CA SER A 66 -18.58 2.48 4.36
C SER A 66 -19.21 2.34 2.97
N ARG A 67 -20.08 1.34 2.80
CA ARG A 67 -20.87 1.16 1.56
C ARG A 67 -21.71 2.37 1.22
#